data_AF-A0A556TX67-F1
#
_entry.id   AF-A0A556TX67-F1
#
_cell.length_a   1.000
_cell.length_b   1.000
_cell.length_c   1.000
_cell.angle_alpha   90.00
_cell.angle_beta   90.00
_cell.angle_gamma   90.00
#
_symmetry.space_group_name_H-M   'P 1'
#
loop_
_entity.id
_entity.type
_entity.pdbx_description
1 polymer ?
#
loop_
_entity_poly.entity_id
_entity_poly.type
_entity_poly.pdbx_seq_one_letter_code
_entity_poly.pdbx_strand_id
1 'polypeptide(L)'
;MAGKCRYSGRQLWISVLLLLLASSSLALEFDGLPGQWARYGQWEAGATGELSFAMKTNVSDSMLLYLDDGGNCDFLELLISDGRLLLRFALHCGEPAKLHMETRVSDQRWHRVQLVRNYRHTTLTVDSEAKVAEVKSKRKEMVVASDLFVGGIPPDVRLSALTSSTVKYEPPFRGLMANLKLGETAPVLLDSQGVKIDLEYLCAKQNPCNNGGHCSVYQSDVLCDCTSTGYKGKYCTEAHQTEAANYVDIPRKFVIISGTRDKPGIKSHSILVAFSKHRAYCLAEIVVTESLIHISE
;
A
#
# COMPACT_ATOMS: atom_id res chain seq x y z
N MET A 1 -26.17 -22.02 55.45
CA MET A 1 -25.10 -21.00 55.38
C MET A 1 -24.82 -20.73 53.91
N ALA A 2 -25.40 -19.67 53.34
CA ALA A 2 -25.14 -19.27 51.95
C ALA A 2 -24.39 -17.93 51.97
N GLY A 3 -23.08 -17.99 51.72
CA GLY A 3 -22.23 -16.81 51.63
C GLY A 3 -22.53 -16.05 50.34
N LYS A 4 -23.09 -14.85 50.47
CA LYS A 4 -23.23 -13.91 49.34
C LYS A 4 -21.85 -13.33 49.02
N CYS A 5 -21.27 -13.72 47.89
CA CYS A 5 -20.16 -13.00 47.27
C CYS A 5 -20.62 -11.58 46.90
N ARG A 6 -20.20 -10.59 47.70
CA ARG A 6 -20.28 -9.16 47.34
C ARG A 6 -19.12 -8.84 46.42
N TYR A 7 -19.35 -8.85 45.11
CA TYR A 7 -18.40 -8.28 44.16
C TYR A 7 -18.55 -6.74 44.15
N SER A 8 -17.46 -6.04 44.46
CA SER A 8 -17.38 -4.59 44.54
C SER A 8 -17.39 -4.00 43.12
N GLY A 9 -18.47 -3.32 42.72
CA GLY A 9 -18.59 -2.66 41.41
C GLY A 9 -17.49 -1.64 41.12
N ARG A 10 -16.74 -1.20 42.14
CA ARG A 10 -15.58 -0.30 42.00
C ARG A 10 -14.38 -0.97 41.32
N GLN A 11 -14.21 -2.28 41.44
CA GLN A 11 -13.11 -3.03 40.80
C GLN A 11 -13.36 -3.25 39.31
N LEU A 12 -14.62 -3.43 38.87
CA LEU A 12 -14.99 -3.52 37.46
C LEU A 12 -14.77 -2.20 36.71
N TRP A 13 -15.09 -1.07 37.34
CA TRP A 13 -14.89 0.24 36.71
C TRP A 13 -13.41 0.60 36.53
N ILE A 14 -12.56 0.24 37.48
CA ILE A 14 -11.10 0.46 37.38
C ILE A 14 -10.50 -0.41 36.28
N SER A 15 -10.92 -1.67 36.16
CA SER A 15 -10.43 -2.57 35.09
C SER A 15 -10.95 -2.18 33.71
N VAL A 16 -12.19 -1.71 33.59
CA VAL A 16 -12.72 -1.13 32.33
C VAL A 16 -12.04 0.18 31.97
N LEU A 17 -11.70 1.04 32.94
CA LEU A 17 -10.95 2.28 32.71
C LEU A 17 -9.48 2.00 32.32
N LEU A 18 -8.84 0.98 32.92
CA LEU A 18 -7.51 0.51 32.52
C LEU A 18 -7.50 -0.13 31.12
N LEU A 19 -8.56 -0.85 30.74
CA LEU A 19 -8.78 -1.38 29.39
C LEU A 19 -9.10 -0.27 28.36
N LEU A 20 -9.78 0.81 28.77
CA LEU A 20 -10.02 2.00 27.94
C LEU A 20 -8.78 2.91 27.79
N LEU A 21 -7.88 2.90 28.78
CA LEU A 21 -6.59 3.61 28.75
C LEU A 21 -5.49 2.82 28.02
N ALA A 22 -5.68 1.52 27.84
CA ALA A 22 -4.90 0.71 26.91
C ALA A 22 -5.43 0.90 25.48
N SER A 23 -5.45 2.15 25.00
CA SER A 23 -5.36 2.38 23.57
C SER A 23 -3.97 1.90 23.14
N SER A 24 -3.83 0.62 22.83
CA SER A 24 -2.65 0.09 22.17
C SER A 24 -2.51 0.83 20.84
N SER A 25 -1.65 1.85 20.83
CA SER A 25 -1.25 2.49 19.60
C SER A 25 -0.45 1.47 18.82
N LEU A 26 -1.00 1.01 17.70
CA LEU A 26 -0.35 0.16 16.72
C LEU A 26 1.09 0.63 16.49
N ALA A 27 2.06 -0.19 16.87
CA ALA A 27 3.47 0.11 16.73
C ALA A 27 4.16 -0.95 15.89
N LEU A 28 4.93 -0.50 14.90
CA LEU A 28 5.96 -1.29 14.25
C LEU A 28 7.21 -1.29 15.13
N GLU A 29 7.76 -2.47 15.37
CA GLU A 29 9.04 -2.64 16.03
C GLU A 29 10.12 -3.03 15.03
N PHE A 30 11.16 -2.20 15.00
CA PHE A 30 12.34 -2.39 14.18
C PHE A 30 13.51 -2.79 15.10
N ASP A 31 14.06 -3.98 14.89
CA ASP A 31 15.18 -4.50 15.68
C ASP A 31 16.55 -3.92 15.25
N GLY A 32 16.61 -3.21 14.11
CA GLY A 32 17.84 -2.71 13.51
C GLY A 32 18.57 -3.77 12.68
N LEU A 33 17.83 -4.74 12.11
CA LEU A 33 18.41 -5.79 11.28
C LEU A 33 18.83 -5.26 9.91
N PRO A 34 19.92 -5.76 9.31
CA PRO A 34 20.28 -5.42 7.94
C PRO A 34 19.18 -5.79 6.96
N GLY A 35 18.82 -4.87 6.07
CA GLY A 35 17.79 -5.10 5.05
C GLY A 35 16.37 -5.15 5.60
N GLN A 36 16.11 -4.70 6.83
CA GLN A 36 14.75 -4.48 7.30
C GLN A 36 14.14 -3.24 6.62
N TRP A 37 12.82 -3.21 6.47
CA TRP A 37 12.08 -2.07 5.94
C TRP A 37 10.57 -2.30 6.07
N ALA A 38 9.80 -1.22 6.07
CA ALA A 38 8.35 -1.26 5.83
C ALA A 38 8.03 -0.34 4.65
N ARG A 39 7.11 -0.78 3.79
CA ARG A 39 6.69 -0.08 2.57
C ARG A 39 5.21 0.21 2.63
N TYR A 40 4.86 1.46 2.44
CA TYR A 40 3.50 1.96 2.41
C TYR A 40 3.18 2.52 1.02
N GLY A 41 1.89 2.60 0.70
CA GLY A 41 1.46 3.25 -0.53
C GLY A 41 2.01 4.67 -0.66
N GLN A 42 2.18 5.09 -1.92
CA GLN A 42 2.66 6.42 -2.28
C GLN A 42 1.98 7.53 -1.46
N TRP A 43 2.79 8.43 -0.90
CA TRP A 43 2.30 9.67 -0.31
C TRP A 43 2.18 10.74 -1.40
N GLU A 44 0.96 11.25 -1.60
CA GLU A 44 0.64 12.31 -2.55
C GLU A 44 1.20 13.68 -2.11
N ALA A 45 2.53 13.79 -2.02
CA ALA A 45 3.25 14.97 -1.55
C ALA A 45 3.68 15.91 -2.69
N GLY A 46 2.98 15.94 -3.82
CA GLY A 46 3.40 16.74 -4.98
C GLY A 46 3.34 18.26 -4.70
N ALA A 47 2.13 18.77 -4.50
CA ALA A 47 1.88 20.18 -4.21
C ALA A 47 1.82 20.45 -2.71
N THR A 48 0.89 19.79 -2.01
CA THR A 48 0.70 19.93 -0.57
C THR A 48 0.48 18.56 0.03
N GLY A 49 0.86 18.36 1.28
CA GLY A 49 0.58 17.11 1.96
C GLY A 49 1.01 17.16 3.41
N GLU A 50 0.48 16.24 4.19
CA GLU A 50 0.86 16.05 5.58
C GLU A 50 1.17 14.59 5.85
N LEU A 51 2.22 14.33 6.61
CA LEU A 51 2.58 13.01 7.12
C LEU A 51 2.90 13.16 8.61
N SER A 52 2.35 12.30 9.46
CA SER A 52 2.66 12.30 10.89
C SER A 52 2.84 10.90 11.44
N PHE A 53 3.69 10.76 12.46
CA PHE A 53 3.90 9.51 13.18
C PHE A 53 4.47 9.80 14.58
N ALA A 54 4.50 8.79 15.44
CA ALA A 54 5.21 8.81 16.70
C ALA A 54 6.36 7.80 16.65
N MET A 55 7.50 8.10 17.26
CA MET A 55 8.62 7.18 17.33
C MET A 55 9.32 7.18 18.68
N LYS A 56 10.01 6.08 18.98
CA LYS A 56 10.85 5.92 20.17
C LYS A 56 12.12 5.16 19.81
N THR A 57 13.30 5.69 20.16
CA THR A 57 14.59 5.09 19.81
C THR A 57 15.73 5.52 20.74
N ASN A 58 16.85 4.80 20.69
CA ASN A 58 18.17 5.24 21.21
C ASN A 58 19.26 5.32 20.14
N VAL A 59 18.94 5.15 18.85
CA VAL A 59 19.95 5.23 17.80
C VAL A 59 20.28 6.69 17.51
N SER A 60 21.57 6.97 17.24
CA SER A 60 22.03 8.33 16.91
C SER A 60 22.02 8.61 15.42
N ASP A 61 22.07 7.58 14.58
CA ASP A 61 22.19 7.71 13.13
C ASP A 61 21.37 6.62 12.47
N SER A 62 20.44 7.00 11.59
CA SER A 62 19.57 6.06 10.87
C SER A 62 18.69 6.74 9.83
N MET A 63 18.23 6.01 8.81
CA MET A 63 17.13 6.42 7.94
C MET A 63 15.76 6.08 8.55
N LEU A 64 14.86 7.07 8.56
CA LEU A 64 13.47 6.91 9.03
C LEU A 64 12.48 6.80 7.89
N LEU A 65 12.50 7.75 6.95
CA LEU A 65 11.53 7.83 5.86
C LEU A 65 12.23 8.18 4.54
N TYR A 66 11.75 7.62 3.44
CA TYR A 66 12.22 7.94 2.09
C TYR A 66 11.11 7.81 1.05
N LEU A 67 11.08 8.77 0.14
CA LEU A 67 10.34 8.71 -1.12
C LEU A 67 11.07 9.53 -2.19
N ASP A 68 10.82 9.21 -3.45
CA ASP A 68 11.43 9.90 -4.59
C ASP A 68 10.59 9.83 -5.87
N ASP A 69 11.15 10.36 -6.95
CA ASP A 69 10.62 10.28 -8.32
C ASP A 69 11.23 9.12 -9.14
N GLY A 70 11.67 8.05 -8.48
CA GLY A 70 12.21 6.85 -9.13
C GLY A 70 13.61 7.03 -9.69
N GLY A 71 14.51 7.70 -8.96
CA GLY A 71 15.91 7.84 -9.37
C GLY A 71 16.22 9.01 -10.31
N ASN A 72 15.31 9.98 -10.45
CA ASN A 72 15.57 11.15 -11.28
C ASN A 72 16.19 12.28 -10.44
N CYS A 73 15.37 13.12 -9.82
CA CYS A 73 15.82 14.40 -9.28
C CYS A 73 15.08 14.90 -8.04
N ASP A 74 13.92 14.34 -7.74
CA ASP A 74 13.11 14.71 -6.60
C ASP A 74 13.17 13.63 -5.54
N PHE A 75 13.40 14.04 -4.30
CA PHE A 75 13.34 13.14 -3.16
C PHE A 75 12.99 13.89 -1.89
N LEU A 76 12.51 13.15 -0.90
CA LEU A 76 12.40 13.57 0.48
C LEU A 76 12.88 12.42 1.37
N GLU A 77 13.84 12.70 2.24
CA GLU A 77 14.36 11.76 3.22
C GLU A 77 14.37 12.40 4.62
N LEU A 78 13.99 11.61 5.61
CA LEU A 78 14.09 11.96 7.03
C LEU A 78 15.05 10.98 7.70
N LEU A 79 16.06 11.54 8.36
CA LEU A 79 17.14 10.81 9.00
C LEU A 79 17.21 11.18 10.49
N ILE A 80 17.82 10.31 11.28
CA ILE A 80 18.43 10.66 12.56
C ILE A 80 19.92 10.90 12.28
N SER A 81 20.48 11.98 12.81
CA SER A 81 21.91 12.27 12.78
C SER A 81 22.32 12.93 14.10
N ASP A 82 23.37 12.41 14.76
CA ASP A 82 23.75 12.80 16.13
C ASP A 82 22.55 12.83 17.11
N GLY A 83 21.65 11.85 16.97
CA GLY A 83 20.47 11.69 17.82
C GLY A 83 19.38 12.74 17.63
N ARG A 84 19.45 13.57 16.58
CA ARG A 84 18.47 14.60 16.21
C ARG A 84 17.91 14.32 14.82
N LEU A 85 16.74 14.87 14.51
CA LEU A 85 16.15 14.71 13.18
C LEU A 85 16.78 15.67 12.15
N LEU A 86 17.08 15.11 10.98
CA LEU A 86 17.56 15.79 9.78
C LEU A 86 16.62 15.48 8.62
N LEU A 87 15.95 16.52 8.12
CA LEU A 87 15.16 16.46 6.89
C LEU A 87 16.01 16.95 5.72
N ARG A 88 16.01 16.20 4.62
CA ARG A 88 16.60 16.60 3.34
C ARG A 88 15.60 16.38 2.21
N PHE A 89 15.49 17.35 1.31
CA PHE A 89 14.63 17.19 0.14
C PHE A 89 15.11 18.06 -1.02
N ALA A 90 14.91 17.58 -2.25
CA ALA A 90 15.26 18.28 -3.47
C ALA A 90 14.09 18.26 -4.47
N LEU A 91 14.05 19.28 -5.33
CA LEU A 91 13.06 19.42 -6.39
C LEU A 91 13.78 19.83 -7.67
N HIS A 92 13.50 19.12 -8.76
CA HIS A 92 13.96 19.44 -10.10
C HIS A 92 15.49 19.61 -10.18
N CYS A 93 16.20 18.66 -9.58
CA CYS A 93 17.66 18.56 -9.56
C CYS A 93 18.35 19.77 -8.89
N GLY A 94 17.61 20.54 -8.10
CA GLY A 94 18.16 21.64 -7.31
C GLY A 94 18.99 21.14 -6.13
N GLU A 95 19.83 22.02 -5.58
CA GLU A 95 20.55 21.73 -4.35
C GLU A 95 19.56 21.36 -3.22
N PRO A 96 19.72 20.21 -2.54
CA PRO A 96 18.78 19.79 -1.52
C PRO A 96 18.70 20.80 -0.37
N ALA A 97 17.47 21.16 0.02
CA ALA A 97 17.24 21.84 1.28
C ALA A 97 17.57 20.89 2.45
N LYS A 98 18.16 21.43 3.51
CA LYS A 98 18.52 20.68 4.73
C LYS A 98 17.93 21.40 5.94
N LEU A 99 17.35 20.64 6.85
CA LEU A 99 16.74 21.15 8.08
C LEU A 99 17.12 20.22 9.24
N HIS A 100 17.83 20.78 10.21
CA HIS A 100 18.24 20.09 11.44
C HIS A 100 17.37 20.55 12.61
N MET A 101 16.85 19.61 13.39
CA MET A 101 16.13 19.87 14.65
C MET A 101 17.11 19.95 15.82
N GLU A 102 16.80 20.76 16.84
CA GLU A 102 17.59 20.78 18.08
C GLU A 102 17.18 19.65 19.03
N THR A 103 15.90 19.27 18.98
CA THR A 103 15.29 18.23 19.82
C THR A 103 15.98 16.89 19.60
N ARG A 104 16.63 16.38 20.65
CA ARG A 104 17.25 15.06 20.66
C ARG A 104 16.15 14.01 20.81
N VAL A 105 16.08 13.07 19.88
CA VAL A 105 15.07 12.01 19.79
C VAL A 105 15.61 10.62 20.16
N SER A 106 16.93 10.51 20.34
CA SER A 106 17.63 9.26 20.71
C SER A 106 17.64 9.02 22.23
N ASP A 107 16.57 9.38 22.94
CA ASP A 107 16.52 9.44 24.41
C ASP A 107 15.61 8.36 25.04
N GLN A 108 15.14 7.39 24.25
CA GLN A 108 14.20 6.35 24.63
C GLN A 108 12.81 6.84 25.07
N ARG A 109 12.41 8.04 24.68
CA ARG A 109 11.04 8.55 24.87
C ARG A 109 10.29 8.58 23.55
N TRP A 110 8.97 8.72 23.67
CA TRP A 110 8.11 8.90 22.52
C TRP A 110 8.19 10.35 22.05
N HIS A 111 8.47 10.53 20.76
CA HIS A 111 8.46 11.82 20.08
C HIS A 111 7.41 11.80 18.99
N ARG A 112 6.66 12.90 18.85
CA ARG A 112 5.73 13.10 17.73
C ARG A 112 6.45 13.84 16.62
N VAL A 113 6.36 13.30 15.41
CA VAL A 113 6.97 13.87 14.21
C VAL A 113 5.89 14.18 13.19
N GLN A 114 5.95 15.36 12.60
CA GLN A 114 5.03 15.79 11.55
C GLN A 114 5.79 16.50 10.44
N LEU A 115 5.53 16.10 9.21
CA LEU A 115 6.00 16.74 7.98
C LEU A 115 4.80 17.38 7.29
N VAL A 116 4.86 18.69 7.09
CA VAL A 116 3.86 19.43 6.31
C VAL A 116 4.54 20.04 5.11
N ARG A 117 4.13 19.62 3.92
CA ARG A 117 4.65 20.11 2.66
C ARG A 117 3.69 21.14 2.06
N ASN A 118 4.28 22.24 1.59
CA ASN A 118 3.59 23.30 0.87
C ASN A 118 4.48 23.83 -0.27
N TYR A 119 4.32 23.25 -1.45
CA TYR A 119 5.09 23.48 -2.66
C TYR A 119 6.61 23.29 -2.43
N ARG A 120 7.37 24.40 -2.41
CA ARG A 120 8.82 24.41 -2.17
C ARG A 120 9.20 24.38 -0.70
N HIS A 121 8.24 24.58 0.19
CA HIS A 121 8.46 24.60 1.62
C HIS A 121 8.09 23.26 2.23
N THR A 122 8.92 22.79 3.15
CA THR A 122 8.59 21.66 4.01
C THR A 122 8.84 22.06 5.46
N THR A 123 7.81 21.94 6.29
CA THR A 123 7.87 22.14 7.73
C THR A 123 8.08 20.79 8.40
N LEU A 124 9.05 20.70 9.30
CA LEU A 124 9.25 19.58 10.19
C LEU A 124 8.94 20.03 11.62
N THR A 125 7.99 19.35 12.26
CA THR A 125 7.64 19.53 13.66
C THR A 125 8.04 18.29 14.44
N VAL A 126 8.78 18.48 15.54
CA VAL A 126 9.16 17.44 16.49
C VAL A 126 8.73 17.90 17.87
N ASP A 127 7.74 17.20 18.44
CA ASP A 127 7.04 17.60 19.66
C ASP A 127 6.52 19.05 19.60
N SER A 128 7.21 19.99 20.24
CA SER A 128 6.90 21.42 20.24
C SER A 128 7.83 22.26 19.37
N GLU A 129 8.93 21.71 18.87
CA GLU A 129 9.86 22.41 17.98
C GLU A 129 9.36 22.30 16.54
N ALA A 130 9.19 23.43 15.85
CA ALA A 130 8.85 23.47 14.44
C ALA A 130 9.87 24.30 13.67
N LYS A 131 10.39 23.77 12.56
CA LYS A 131 11.27 24.47 11.63
C LYS A 131 10.76 24.29 10.21
N VAL A 132 11.10 25.24 9.34
CA VAL A 132 10.74 25.21 7.92
C VAL A 132 11.98 25.43 7.05
N ALA A 133 12.05 24.73 5.93
CA ALA A 133 13.06 24.97 4.90
C ALA A 133 12.39 25.12 3.53
N GLU A 134 13.01 25.92 2.67
CA GLU A 134 12.62 26.07 1.26
C GLU A 134 13.73 25.53 0.36
N VAL A 135 13.35 24.75 -0.66
CA VAL A 135 14.26 24.38 -1.74
C VAL A 135 14.34 25.48 -2.79
N LYS A 136 15.55 25.84 -3.21
CA LYS A 136 15.77 26.78 -4.31
C LYS A 136 15.58 26.07 -5.65
N SER A 137 14.33 26.00 -6.12
CA SER A 137 13.97 25.34 -7.37
C SER A 137 13.10 26.21 -8.28
N LYS A 138 13.28 26.05 -9.59
CA LYS A 138 12.41 26.67 -10.61
C LYS A 138 10.99 26.08 -10.54
N ARG A 139 10.88 24.78 -10.22
CA ARG A 139 9.61 24.09 -10.05
C ARG A 139 9.09 24.26 -8.62
N LYS A 140 7.77 24.37 -8.49
CA LYS A 140 7.11 24.50 -7.19
C LYS A 140 6.72 23.15 -6.59
N GLU A 141 6.32 22.20 -7.42
CA GLU A 141 5.78 20.92 -7.01
C GLU A 141 6.85 19.83 -7.13
N MET A 142 6.76 18.84 -6.26
CA MET A 142 7.57 17.64 -6.33
C MET A 142 6.88 16.60 -7.22
N VAL A 143 7.68 15.85 -7.96
CA VAL A 143 7.21 14.61 -8.57
C VAL A 143 7.46 13.50 -7.57
N VAL A 144 6.44 12.69 -7.30
CA VAL A 144 6.57 11.49 -6.48
C VAL A 144 6.15 10.31 -7.35
N ALA A 145 6.98 9.29 -7.39
CA ALA A 145 6.72 8.06 -8.15
C ALA A 145 6.95 6.79 -7.32
N SER A 146 7.72 6.88 -6.24
CA SER A 146 7.94 5.75 -5.35
C SER A 146 6.82 5.60 -4.31
N ASP A 147 6.73 4.38 -3.79
CA ASP A 147 6.11 4.11 -2.50
C ASP A 147 6.87 4.81 -1.36
N LEU A 148 6.24 4.90 -0.18
CA LEU A 148 6.88 5.42 1.03
C LEU A 148 7.63 4.29 1.75
N PHE A 149 8.94 4.43 1.90
CA PHE A 149 9.76 3.50 2.68
C PHE A 149 10.01 4.02 4.09
N VAL A 150 9.96 3.11 5.07
CA VAL A 150 10.08 3.41 6.50
C VAL A 150 11.10 2.46 7.15
N GLY A 151 12.03 3.04 7.92
CA GLY A 151 13.01 2.32 8.75
C GLY A 151 14.11 1.55 8.00
N GLY A 152 14.10 1.60 6.68
CA GLY A 152 15.13 1.07 5.79
C GLY A 152 14.67 1.02 4.32
N ILE A 153 15.57 0.60 3.43
CA ILE A 153 15.32 0.40 1.99
C ILE A 153 15.53 -1.07 1.64
N PRO A 154 14.66 -1.70 0.82
CA PRO A 154 14.85 -3.07 0.39
C PRO A 154 16.19 -3.29 -0.33
N PRO A 155 16.90 -4.40 -0.06
CA PRO A 155 18.24 -4.63 -0.60
C PRO A 155 18.26 -4.82 -2.13
N ASP A 156 17.15 -5.25 -2.71
CA ASP A 156 16.94 -5.46 -4.15
C ASP A 156 16.64 -4.17 -4.93
N VAL A 157 16.30 -3.07 -4.25
CA VAL A 157 16.15 -1.76 -4.91
C VAL A 157 17.48 -1.32 -5.51
N ARG A 158 17.47 -1.06 -6.82
CA ARG A 158 18.66 -0.61 -7.55
C ARG A 158 19.01 0.83 -7.17
N LEU A 159 20.31 1.14 -7.09
CA LEU A 159 20.77 2.51 -6.82
C LEU A 159 20.27 3.53 -7.85
N SER A 160 20.09 3.11 -9.11
CA SER A 160 19.56 3.95 -10.18
C SER A 160 18.07 4.26 -10.05
N ALA A 161 17.36 3.59 -9.13
CA ALA A 161 15.96 3.86 -8.82
C ALA A 161 15.81 4.73 -7.55
N LEU A 162 16.92 5.21 -6.98
CA LEU A 162 16.97 6.06 -5.79
C LEU A 162 17.65 7.38 -6.15
N THR A 163 16.90 8.47 -6.09
CA THR A 163 17.42 9.81 -6.43
C THR A 163 18.53 10.22 -5.45
N SER A 164 18.30 10.04 -4.15
CA SER A 164 19.36 10.07 -3.14
C SER A 164 19.77 8.63 -2.83
N SER A 165 20.77 8.12 -3.55
CA SER A 165 21.23 6.73 -3.41
C SER A 165 22.01 6.47 -2.11
N THR A 166 22.48 7.53 -1.43
CA THR A 166 23.17 7.44 -0.14
C THR A 166 22.30 6.82 0.95
N VAL A 167 20.97 6.98 0.83
CA VAL A 167 19.99 6.45 1.79
C VAL A 167 20.12 4.93 2.00
N LYS A 168 20.58 4.20 0.98
CA LYS A 168 20.75 2.74 1.04
C LYS A 168 21.87 2.31 1.99
N TYR A 169 22.78 3.23 2.32
CA TYR A 169 23.93 2.98 3.19
C TYR A 169 23.72 3.53 4.59
N GLU A 170 22.60 4.20 4.86
CA GLU A 170 22.25 4.65 6.21
C GLU A 170 21.97 3.44 7.12
N PRO A 171 22.34 3.50 8.41
CA PRO A 171 22.05 2.43 9.34
C PRO A 171 20.54 2.15 9.45
N PRO A 172 20.13 0.86 9.53
CA PRO A 172 18.73 0.50 9.71
C PRO A 172 18.19 1.04 11.04
N PHE A 173 16.94 1.48 11.06
CA PHE A 173 16.34 2.05 12.26
C PHE A 173 16.18 1.02 13.37
N ARG A 174 16.46 1.39 14.62
CA ARG A 174 16.09 0.52 15.76
C ARG A 174 15.18 1.28 16.69
N GLY A 175 14.01 0.73 16.95
CA GLY A 175 13.03 1.37 17.81
C GLY A 175 11.60 1.05 17.42
N LEU A 176 10.69 1.90 17.89
CA LEU A 176 9.27 1.76 17.65
C LEU A 176 8.79 2.93 16.79
N MET A 177 7.89 2.66 15.85
CA MET A 177 7.12 3.67 15.13
C MET A 177 5.64 3.35 15.22
N ALA A 178 4.81 4.34 15.52
CA ALA A 178 3.39 4.18 15.71
C ALA A 178 2.59 5.30 15.06
N ASN A 179 1.30 5.06 14.84
CA ASN A 179 0.35 6.08 14.38
C ASN A 179 0.79 6.83 13.11
N LEU A 180 1.38 6.11 12.14
CA LEU A 180 1.67 6.69 10.83
C LEU A 180 0.37 7.12 10.16
N LYS A 181 0.31 8.36 9.69
CA LYS A 181 -0.80 8.94 8.95
C LYS A 181 -0.30 9.73 7.76
N LEU A 182 -1.04 9.65 6.66
CA LEU A 182 -0.96 10.55 5.52
C LEU A 182 -2.23 11.40 5.53
N GLY A 183 -2.08 12.69 5.81
CA GLY A 183 -3.18 13.56 6.26
C GLY A 183 -3.85 12.99 7.51
N GLU A 184 -5.16 12.80 7.44
CA GLU A 184 -5.94 12.23 8.55
C GLU A 184 -6.05 10.70 8.52
N THR A 185 -5.57 10.05 7.44
CA THR A 185 -5.77 8.63 7.19
C THR A 185 -4.53 7.80 7.49
N ALA A 186 -4.70 6.62 8.08
CA ALA A 186 -3.62 5.65 8.19
C ALA A 186 -3.34 5.03 6.80
N PRO A 187 -2.08 5.05 6.31
CA PRO A 187 -1.76 4.42 5.03
C PRO A 187 -1.85 2.90 5.12
N VAL A 188 -2.01 2.26 3.96
CA VAL A 188 -1.99 0.80 3.84
C VAL A 188 -0.53 0.34 3.82
N LEU A 189 -0.19 -0.58 4.73
CA LEU A 189 1.09 -1.28 4.69
C LEU A 189 1.09 -2.22 3.48
N LEU A 190 1.93 -1.93 2.49
CA LEU A 190 2.03 -2.68 1.25
C LEU A 190 3.00 -3.84 1.34
N ASP A 191 4.09 -3.74 2.10
CA ASP A 191 5.00 -4.86 2.35
C ASP A 191 5.96 -4.52 3.50
N SER A 192 6.62 -5.51 4.07
CA SER A 192 7.66 -5.33 5.09
C SER A 192 8.61 -6.53 5.14
N GLN A 193 9.82 -6.30 5.60
CA GLN A 193 10.78 -7.36 5.90
C GLN A 193 11.53 -7.02 7.19
N GLY A 194 11.68 -7.99 8.10
CA GLY A 194 12.45 -7.81 9.33
C GLY A 194 11.85 -6.80 10.33
N VAL A 195 10.55 -6.52 10.21
CA VAL A 195 9.79 -5.63 11.10
C VAL A 195 8.75 -6.46 11.84
N LYS A 196 8.70 -6.34 13.17
CA LYS A 196 7.63 -6.97 13.95
C LYS A 196 6.41 -6.06 13.93
N ILE A 197 5.31 -6.60 13.42
CA ILE A 197 4.02 -5.90 13.37
C ILE A 197 3.16 -6.47 14.50
N ASP A 198 2.48 -5.60 15.25
CA ASP A 198 1.48 -6.04 16.22
C ASP A 198 0.39 -6.85 15.49
N LEU A 199 0.41 -8.18 15.69
CA LEU A 199 -0.24 -9.19 14.86
C LEU A 199 -1.77 -9.12 14.91
N GLU A 200 -2.34 -8.41 15.89
CA GLU A 200 -3.78 -8.34 16.12
C GLU A 200 -4.52 -7.50 15.05
N TYR A 201 -3.82 -6.67 14.26
CA TYR A 201 -4.46 -5.67 13.38
C TYR A 201 -4.44 -5.97 11.87
N LEU A 202 -3.49 -6.79 11.40
CA LEU A 202 -3.19 -7.02 9.97
C LEU A 202 -4.34 -7.61 9.14
N CYS A 203 -5.23 -8.41 9.74
CA CYS A 203 -6.38 -8.98 9.02
C CYS A 203 -7.72 -8.63 9.67
N ALA A 204 -7.73 -8.33 10.98
CA ALA A 204 -8.95 -8.07 11.73
C ALA A 204 -9.48 -6.64 11.60
N LYS A 205 -8.58 -5.66 11.36
CA LYS A 205 -8.93 -4.23 11.39
C LYS A 205 -8.45 -3.46 10.16
N GLN A 206 -7.34 -3.86 9.55
CA GLN A 206 -6.86 -3.28 8.30
C GLN A 206 -6.43 -4.42 7.36
N ASN A 207 -7.38 -5.05 6.69
CA ASN A 207 -7.12 -6.13 5.73
C ASN A 207 -6.40 -5.57 4.47
N PRO A 208 -5.13 -5.94 4.20
CA PRO A 208 -4.38 -5.49 3.03
C PRO A 208 -4.70 -6.27 1.76
N CYS A 209 -5.46 -7.38 1.84
CA CYS A 209 -5.86 -8.17 0.70
C CYS A 209 -7.00 -7.48 -0.05
N ASN A 210 -6.78 -7.16 -1.32
CA ASN A 210 -7.75 -6.49 -2.18
C ASN A 210 -8.71 -7.49 -2.83
N ASN A 211 -9.76 -6.97 -3.47
CA ASN A 211 -10.68 -7.73 -4.33
C ASN A 211 -11.32 -8.96 -3.65
N GLY A 212 -11.53 -8.89 -2.33
CA GLY A 212 -12.14 -9.97 -1.56
C GLY A 212 -11.20 -11.12 -1.20
N GLY A 213 -9.88 -10.93 -1.30
CA GLY A 213 -8.89 -11.92 -0.87
C GLY A 213 -8.99 -12.22 0.63
N HIS A 214 -8.84 -13.49 0.99
CA HIS A 214 -8.87 -13.90 2.39
C HIS A 214 -7.51 -13.63 3.05
N CYS A 215 -7.50 -12.83 4.11
CA CYS A 215 -6.30 -12.44 4.84
C CYS A 215 -6.02 -13.38 6.00
N SER A 216 -4.79 -13.88 6.10
CA SER A 216 -4.26 -14.57 7.27
C SER A 216 -2.84 -14.08 7.60
N VAL A 217 -2.40 -14.29 8.84
CA VAL A 217 -1.04 -13.92 9.28
C VAL A 217 -0.24 -15.19 9.57
N TYR A 218 0.94 -15.31 9.00
CA TYR A 218 1.86 -16.44 9.19
C TYR A 218 3.29 -15.94 9.43
N GLN A 219 3.91 -16.35 10.55
CA GLN A 219 5.28 -15.93 10.93
C GLN A 219 5.53 -14.41 10.87
N SER A 220 4.54 -13.61 11.28
CA SER A 220 4.57 -12.14 11.22
C SER A 220 4.47 -11.51 9.82
N ASP A 221 4.20 -12.30 8.78
CA ASP A 221 3.88 -11.85 7.43
C ASP A 221 2.39 -12.01 7.12
N VAL A 222 1.86 -11.11 6.29
CA VAL A 222 0.49 -11.22 5.78
C VAL A 222 0.45 -12.12 4.55
N LEU A 223 -0.45 -13.10 4.57
CA LEU A 223 -0.75 -13.97 3.45
C LEU A 223 -2.17 -13.67 2.94
N CYS A 224 -2.26 -13.33 1.66
CA CYS A 224 -3.54 -13.17 0.97
C CYS A 224 -3.82 -14.39 0.08
N ASP A 225 -4.93 -15.08 0.37
CA ASP A 225 -5.47 -16.09 -0.54
C ASP A 225 -6.36 -15.41 -1.58
N CYS A 226 -5.85 -15.36 -2.82
CA CYS A 226 -6.52 -14.74 -3.95
C CYS A 226 -7.29 -15.75 -4.83
N THR A 227 -7.27 -17.05 -4.52
CA THR A 227 -7.76 -18.13 -5.39
C THR A 227 -9.22 -17.95 -5.85
N SER A 228 -10.05 -17.34 -4.99
CA SER A 228 -11.49 -17.12 -5.26
C SER A 228 -11.82 -15.71 -5.78
N THR A 229 -10.81 -14.91 -6.11
CA THR A 229 -10.99 -13.47 -6.42
C THR A 229 -10.85 -13.13 -7.91
N GLY A 230 -10.19 -13.98 -8.71
CA GLY A 230 -9.80 -13.64 -10.09
C GLY A 230 -8.59 -12.70 -10.19
N TYR A 231 -7.95 -12.40 -9.05
CA TYR A 231 -6.72 -11.63 -8.95
C TYR A 231 -5.58 -12.51 -8.43
N LYS A 232 -4.34 -12.05 -8.64
CA LYS A 232 -3.08 -12.67 -8.24
C LYS A 232 -2.18 -11.62 -7.58
N GLY A 233 -0.96 -12.04 -7.23
CA GLY A 233 0.01 -11.22 -6.52
C GLY A 233 -0.18 -11.27 -5.01
N LYS A 234 0.80 -10.78 -4.26
CA LYS A 234 0.88 -10.91 -2.80
C LYS A 234 -0.33 -10.34 -2.04
N TYR A 235 -1.04 -9.37 -2.64
CA TYR A 235 -2.19 -8.66 -2.06
C TYR A 235 -3.45 -8.68 -2.93
N CYS A 236 -3.54 -9.61 -3.90
CA CYS A 236 -4.68 -9.76 -4.80
C CYS A 236 -5.01 -8.50 -5.62
N THR A 237 -3.99 -7.73 -6.02
CA THR A 237 -4.15 -6.48 -6.78
C THR A 237 -4.00 -6.67 -8.29
N GLU A 238 -3.27 -7.70 -8.72
CA GLU A 238 -3.01 -7.95 -10.14
C GLU A 238 -4.15 -8.78 -10.72
N ALA A 239 -4.82 -8.33 -11.78
CA ALA A 239 -5.79 -9.19 -12.46
C ALA A 239 -5.08 -10.42 -13.05
N HIS A 240 -5.73 -11.58 -13.04
CA HIS A 240 -5.29 -12.67 -13.90
C HIS A 240 -5.35 -12.16 -15.35
N GLN A 241 -4.19 -12.08 -16.00
CA GLN A 241 -4.15 -12.03 -17.45
C GLN A 241 -4.71 -13.37 -17.93
N THR A 242 -6.02 -13.45 -18.12
CA THR A 242 -6.53 -14.28 -19.21
C THR A 242 -5.78 -13.79 -20.42
N GLU A 243 -5.01 -14.68 -21.05
CA GLU A 243 -4.65 -14.51 -22.44
C GLU A 243 -5.96 -14.22 -23.18
N ALA A 244 -6.21 -12.94 -23.38
CA ALA A 244 -7.21 -12.50 -24.32
C ALA A 244 -6.68 -13.05 -25.64
N ALA A 245 -7.27 -14.16 -26.10
CA ALA A 245 -7.17 -14.55 -27.49
C ALA A 245 -7.40 -13.26 -28.28
N ASN A 246 -6.37 -12.81 -29.01
CA ASN A 246 -6.31 -11.55 -29.70
C ASN A 246 -7.66 -11.20 -30.34
N TYR A 247 -8.45 -10.35 -29.68
CA TYR A 247 -9.62 -9.75 -30.31
C TYR A 247 -9.09 -8.58 -31.14
N VAL A 248 -8.62 -8.93 -32.34
CA VAL A 248 -8.40 -7.97 -33.42
C VAL A 248 -9.74 -7.28 -33.66
N ASP A 249 -9.69 -5.96 -33.74
CA ASP A 249 -10.78 -5.10 -34.18
C ASP A 249 -11.26 -5.56 -35.56
N ILE A 250 -12.35 -6.36 -35.62
CA ILE A 250 -12.98 -6.75 -36.87
C ILE A 250 -14.17 -5.81 -37.10
N PRO A 251 -14.14 -4.96 -38.14
CA PRO A 251 -15.27 -4.10 -38.45
C PRO A 251 -16.42 -4.99 -38.95
N ARG A 252 -17.62 -4.78 -38.36
CA ARG A 252 -18.94 -5.24 -38.83
C ARG A 252 -18.89 -6.41 -39.81
N LYS A 253 -18.91 -7.65 -39.32
CA LYS A 253 -19.36 -8.80 -40.11
C LYS A 253 -19.74 -9.97 -39.21
N PHE A 254 -20.89 -10.54 -39.59
CA PHE A 254 -21.57 -11.75 -39.13
C PHE A 254 -20.72 -12.78 -38.39
N VAL A 255 -21.27 -13.34 -37.31
CA VAL A 255 -20.75 -14.53 -36.64
C VAL A 255 -21.60 -15.73 -37.07
N ILE A 256 -20.99 -16.69 -37.76
CA ILE A 256 -21.58 -18.02 -38.00
C ILE A 256 -20.99 -18.94 -36.93
N ILE A 257 -21.83 -19.48 -36.05
CA ILE A 257 -21.41 -20.52 -35.09
C ILE A 257 -21.84 -21.87 -35.66
N SER A 258 -20.91 -22.60 -36.28
CA SER A 258 -21.12 -23.99 -36.63
C SER A 258 -20.85 -24.88 -35.41
N GLY A 259 -21.84 -25.67 -34.99
CA GLY A 259 -21.66 -26.72 -33.99
C GLY A 259 -22.17 -28.05 -34.53
N THR A 260 -21.33 -29.07 -34.58
CA THR A 260 -21.76 -30.45 -34.82
C THR A 260 -22.12 -31.09 -33.48
N ARG A 261 -23.32 -31.68 -33.36
CA ARG A 261 -23.62 -32.64 -32.30
C ARG A 261 -23.60 -34.03 -32.90
N ASP A 262 -22.60 -34.83 -32.55
CA ASP A 262 -22.65 -36.27 -32.81
C ASP A 262 -23.63 -36.92 -31.82
N LYS A 263 -24.80 -37.31 -32.32
CA LYS A 263 -25.63 -38.36 -31.70
C LYS A 263 -25.53 -39.62 -32.56
N PRO A 264 -25.43 -40.82 -31.96
CA PRO A 264 -25.29 -42.04 -32.74
C PRO A 264 -26.53 -42.24 -33.61
N GLY A 265 -26.34 -42.24 -34.94
CA GLY A 265 -27.33 -42.71 -35.92
C GLY A 265 -27.97 -41.68 -36.86
N ILE A 266 -27.78 -40.36 -36.66
CA ILE A 266 -28.35 -39.34 -37.59
C ILE A 266 -27.36 -38.18 -37.77
N LYS A 267 -26.95 -37.90 -39.01
CA LYS A 267 -26.16 -36.71 -39.37
C LYS A 267 -27.11 -35.52 -39.60
N SER A 268 -27.20 -34.59 -38.65
CA SER A 268 -27.90 -33.31 -38.85
C SER A 268 -26.98 -32.16 -38.45
N HIS A 269 -26.93 -31.09 -39.24
CA HIS A 269 -26.19 -29.88 -38.92
C HIS A 269 -27.16 -28.82 -38.38
N SER A 270 -26.92 -28.34 -37.16
CA SER A 270 -27.63 -27.16 -36.64
C SER A 270 -26.69 -25.95 -36.63
N ILE A 271 -27.19 -24.83 -37.15
CA ILE A 271 -26.49 -23.56 -37.19
C ILE A 271 -27.30 -22.57 -36.35
N LEU A 272 -26.67 -22.05 -35.29
CA LEU A 272 -27.22 -20.98 -34.49
C LEU A 272 -26.81 -19.64 -35.09
N VAL A 273 -27.78 -18.81 -35.45
CA VAL A 273 -27.53 -17.48 -36.00
C VAL A 273 -28.13 -16.44 -35.07
N ALA A 274 -27.26 -15.54 -34.59
CA ALA A 274 -27.65 -14.42 -33.75
C ALA A 274 -27.76 -13.16 -34.60
N PHE A 275 -28.89 -12.47 -34.52
CA PHE A 275 -29.10 -11.19 -35.20
C PHE A 275 -29.33 -10.07 -34.17
N SER A 276 -28.81 -8.89 -34.48
CA SER A 276 -29.02 -7.69 -33.68
C SER A 276 -29.76 -6.67 -34.55
N LYS A 277 -30.99 -6.33 -34.14
CA LYS A 277 -31.72 -5.18 -34.68
C LYS A 277 -32.19 -4.33 -33.52
N HIS A 278 -31.79 -3.07 -33.51
CA HIS A 278 -32.16 -2.08 -32.49
C HIS A 278 -31.95 -2.53 -31.02
N ARG A 279 -30.77 -3.07 -30.70
CA ARG A 279 -30.34 -3.42 -29.32
C ARG A 279 -31.13 -4.53 -28.60
N ALA A 280 -31.91 -5.34 -29.32
CA ALA A 280 -32.37 -6.64 -28.86
C ALA A 280 -31.61 -7.76 -29.59
N TYR A 281 -31.29 -8.84 -28.88
CA TYR A 281 -30.65 -10.04 -29.45
C TYR A 281 -31.71 -11.12 -29.65
N CYS A 282 -31.85 -11.60 -30.89
CA CYS A 282 -32.68 -12.76 -31.21
C CYS A 282 -31.78 -13.93 -31.63
N LEU A 283 -32.08 -15.13 -31.12
CA LEU A 283 -31.39 -16.37 -31.47
C LEU A 283 -32.33 -17.20 -32.35
N ALA A 284 -31.90 -17.54 -33.56
CA ALA A 284 -32.62 -18.48 -34.42
C ALA A 284 -31.76 -19.74 -34.61
N GLU A 285 -32.38 -20.92 -34.49
CA GLU A 285 -31.74 -22.20 -34.76
C GLU A 285 -32.19 -22.70 -36.14
N ILE A 286 -31.24 -22.81 -37.08
CA ILE A 286 -31.50 -23.32 -38.43
C ILE A 286 -31.01 -24.76 -38.47
N VAL A 287 -31.93 -25.70 -38.70
CA VAL A 287 -31.62 -27.12 -38.85
C VAL A 287 -31.55 -27.45 -40.33
N VAL A 288 -30.38 -27.85 -40.81
CA VAL A 288 -30.17 -28.26 -42.20
C VAL A 288 -30.11 -29.79 -42.25
N THR A 289 -31.13 -30.39 -42.86
CA THR A 289 -31.11 -31.78 -43.31
C THR A 289 -30.88 -31.80 -44.82
N GLU A 290 -30.38 -32.91 -45.37
CA GLU A 290 -29.86 -33.02 -46.75
C GLU A 290 -30.86 -32.73 -47.89
N SER A 291 -32.00 -32.07 -47.66
CA SER A 291 -32.93 -31.73 -48.75
C SER A 291 -33.75 -30.44 -48.62
N LEU A 292 -33.78 -29.71 -47.49
CA LEU A 292 -34.50 -28.42 -47.42
C LEU A 292 -34.10 -27.61 -46.17
N ILE A 293 -34.10 -26.27 -46.30
CA ILE A 293 -33.89 -25.34 -45.18
C ILE A 293 -35.26 -24.89 -44.65
N HIS A 294 -35.57 -25.19 -43.39
CA HIS A 294 -36.73 -24.64 -42.69
C HIS A 294 -36.26 -23.62 -41.65
N ILE A 295 -36.88 -22.43 -41.65
CA ILE A 295 -36.61 -21.36 -40.68
C ILE A 295 -37.87 -21.24 -39.82
N SER A 296 -37.76 -21.45 -38.51
CA SER A 296 -38.81 -21.12 -37.55
C SER A 296 -38.34 -19.98 -36.65
N GLU A 297 -39.20 -18.98 -36.45
CA GLU A 297 -39.00 -17.88 -35.51
C GLU A 297 -39.22 -18.31 -34.05
#